data_AF-A0A6L7EX15-F1
#
_entry.id   AF-A0A6L7EX15-F1
#
_cell.length_a   1.000
_cell.length_b   1.000
_cell.length_c   1.000
_cell.angle_alpha   90.00
_cell.angle_beta   90.00
_cell.angle_gamma   90.00
#
_symmetry.space_group_name_H-M   'P 1'
#
loop_
_entity.id
_entity.type
_entity.pdbx_description
1 polymer ?
#
loop_
_entity_poly.entity_id
_entity_poly.type
_entity_poly.pdbx_seq_one_letter_code
_entity_poly.pdbx_strand_id
1 'polypeptide(L)'
;MRRAVLVALVLVALPARAVASEEPTPTPTATPTSTINVTGATLRWGLSRESGNRAHAPGTVNLFSAGRHPDPGRGGVQIAPEQWRQSDGAVSVQKWTGGAWQPATWAGLSTTSDGAPLGPPAAGTTSDHTFVFAGGSGEVDAAAGTARISWSGSVSVLYYSGMSAFVVSDPVLEVAGGRGELRASVGGHASSQTDQTVWQEVPAQVVTLATLPAVDLSDPRGFTATPAYLGVTVSGVPQVTGTPSSGSFPQSFVDQLDRLGAAAFWYSSGTSTDPFKVALPLTVGLDAAGGPPAAPPTSAPATRPPSVQNSAPVRPSSSTPDPTPTPSASATPTAASQPQPVAVPPLAAPTAADPVPEDAAAGALLAQPPTATRVAPVAAVIPATPASDPWPWWLGSALLLLAAASLLVPPRSARRR
;
A
#
# COMPACT_ATOMS: atom_id res chain seq x y z
N MET A 1 -111.05 -27.15 -33.45
CA MET A 1 -111.09 -28.12 -32.34
C MET A 1 -110.07 -27.70 -31.29
N ARG A 2 -110.50 -27.54 -30.03
CA ARG A 2 -109.83 -27.85 -28.74
C ARG A 2 -108.33 -27.48 -28.59
N ARG A 3 -107.84 -26.85 -27.53
CA ARG A 3 -108.31 -26.50 -26.17
C ARG A 3 -107.25 -25.57 -25.56
N ALA A 4 -107.69 -24.65 -24.70
CA ALA A 4 -106.83 -23.89 -23.80
C ALA A 4 -106.17 -24.78 -22.75
N VAL A 5 -104.95 -24.42 -22.30
CA VAL A 5 -104.38 -24.85 -21.02
C VAL A 5 -103.62 -23.66 -20.40
N LEU A 6 -104.16 -23.18 -19.28
CA LEU A 6 -103.49 -22.42 -18.23
C LEU A 6 -102.39 -23.29 -17.60
N VAL A 7 -101.20 -22.74 -17.31
CA VAL A 7 -100.34 -23.26 -16.25
C VAL A 7 -99.84 -22.11 -15.38
N ALA A 8 -99.97 -22.35 -14.08
CA ALA A 8 -99.90 -21.40 -12.98
C ALA A 8 -98.47 -20.94 -12.66
N LEU A 9 -98.38 -19.68 -12.25
CA LEU A 9 -97.21 -19.05 -11.66
C LEU A 9 -97.11 -19.48 -10.18
N VAL A 10 -96.09 -20.27 -9.82
CA VAL A 10 -95.74 -20.53 -8.42
C VAL A 10 -94.59 -19.60 -8.05
N LEU A 11 -94.88 -18.63 -7.19
CA LEU A 11 -93.90 -17.73 -6.58
C LEU A 11 -93.21 -18.50 -5.44
N VAL A 12 -91.94 -18.85 -5.60
CA VAL A 12 -91.08 -19.31 -4.50
C VAL A 12 -90.19 -18.15 -4.08
N ALA A 13 -90.43 -17.63 -2.88
CA ALA A 13 -89.55 -16.65 -2.24
C ALA A 13 -88.29 -17.35 -1.73
N LEU A 14 -87.13 -16.95 -2.25
CA LEU A 14 -85.81 -17.31 -1.72
C LEU A 14 -85.21 -16.10 -1.00
N PRO A 15 -84.56 -16.28 0.16
CA PRO A 15 -84.01 -15.18 0.95
C PRO A 15 -82.80 -14.56 0.25
N ALA A 16 -82.74 -13.24 0.24
CA ALA A 16 -81.60 -12.47 -0.23
C ALA A 16 -80.37 -12.78 0.66
N ARG A 17 -79.42 -13.52 0.08
CA ARG A 17 -78.09 -13.72 0.67
C ARG A 17 -77.28 -12.47 0.36
N ALA A 18 -76.90 -11.72 1.38
CA ALA A 18 -75.99 -10.58 1.24
C ALA A 18 -74.67 -11.08 0.65
N VAL A 19 -74.39 -10.69 -0.59
CA VAL A 19 -73.09 -10.87 -1.22
C VAL A 19 -72.20 -9.77 -0.64
N ALA A 20 -71.27 -10.14 0.24
CA ALA A 20 -70.19 -9.24 0.62
C ALA A 20 -69.37 -8.97 -0.66
N SER A 21 -69.26 -7.71 -1.06
CA SER A 21 -68.30 -7.28 -2.08
C SER A 21 -66.89 -7.59 -1.56
N GLU A 22 -66.28 -8.63 -2.09
CA GLU A 22 -64.85 -8.87 -1.93
C GLU A 22 -64.12 -7.83 -2.80
N GLU A 23 -63.59 -6.80 -2.14
CA GLU A 23 -62.71 -5.81 -2.76
C GLU A 23 -61.47 -6.53 -3.31
N PRO A 24 -61.06 -6.32 -4.58
CA PRO A 24 -59.92 -7.04 -5.14
C PRO A 24 -58.67 -6.68 -4.33
N THR A 25 -58.12 -7.68 -3.64
CA THR A 25 -56.84 -7.55 -2.94
C THR A 25 -55.77 -7.14 -3.96
N PRO A 26 -55.08 -6.01 -3.82
CA PRO A 26 -54.03 -5.63 -4.74
C PRO A 26 -52.93 -6.69 -4.63
N THR A 27 -52.70 -7.42 -5.72
CA THR A 27 -51.50 -8.23 -5.86
C THR A 27 -50.31 -7.28 -5.73
N PRO A 28 -49.34 -7.51 -4.83
CA PRO A 28 -48.17 -6.67 -4.76
C PRO A 28 -47.44 -6.76 -6.10
N THR A 29 -47.51 -5.68 -6.87
CA THR A 29 -46.64 -5.48 -8.03
C THR A 29 -45.21 -5.46 -7.48
N ALA A 30 -44.46 -6.54 -7.68
CA ALA A 30 -43.03 -6.52 -7.46
C ALA A 30 -42.44 -5.42 -8.34
N THR A 31 -41.99 -4.32 -7.73
CA THR A 31 -41.17 -3.34 -8.42
C THR A 31 -39.98 -4.12 -9.00
N PRO A 32 -39.68 -4.03 -10.31
CA PRO A 32 -38.51 -4.68 -10.86
C PRO A 32 -37.29 -4.16 -10.08
N THR A 33 -36.62 -5.04 -9.36
CA THR A 33 -35.43 -4.71 -8.60
C THR A 33 -34.35 -4.34 -9.62
N SER A 34 -33.93 -3.07 -9.66
CA SER A 34 -32.84 -2.58 -10.50
C SER A 34 -31.46 -3.08 -10.05
N THR A 35 -31.43 -3.86 -8.96
CA THR A 35 -30.26 -4.53 -8.43
C THR A 35 -29.89 -5.77 -9.25
N ILE A 36 -28.63 -5.82 -9.68
CA ILE A 36 -28.04 -6.92 -10.43
C ILE A 36 -27.03 -7.62 -9.53
N ASN A 37 -27.13 -8.95 -9.46
CA ASN A 37 -26.10 -9.80 -8.85
C ASN A 37 -24.88 -9.88 -9.77
N VAL A 38 -23.74 -9.52 -9.24
CA VAL A 38 -22.46 -9.53 -9.94
C VAL A 38 -21.67 -10.75 -9.49
N THR A 39 -21.17 -11.52 -10.46
CA THR A 39 -20.24 -12.62 -10.24
C THR A 39 -19.10 -12.53 -11.23
N GLY A 40 -17.88 -12.82 -10.78
CA GLY A 40 -16.69 -12.69 -11.62
C GLY A 40 -16.20 -11.27 -11.80
N ALA A 41 -16.56 -10.34 -10.92
CA ALA A 41 -16.07 -8.96 -10.97
C ALA A 41 -14.53 -8.91 -10.89
N THR A 42 -13.95 -7.90 -11.51
CA THR A 42 -12.51 -7.64 -11.46
C THR A 42 -12.22 -6.28 -10.85
N LEU A 43 -11.16 -6.18 -10.06
CA LEU A 43 -10.59 -4.92 -9.57
C LEU A 43 -9.14 -4.84 -10.05
N ARG A 44 -8.82 -3.84 -10.87
CA ARG A 44 -7.46 -3.56 -11.33
C ARG A 44 -6.97 -2.23 -10.78
N TRP A 45 -5.76 -2.22 -10.23
CA TRP A 45 -5.16 -0.99 -9.76
C TRP A 45 -3.63 -1.04 -9.70
N GLY A 46 -2.99 0.11 -9.97
CA GLY A 46 -1.55 0.32 -9.84
C GLY A 46 -1.14 1.13 -8.60
N LEU A 47 -2.10 1.51 -7.74
CA LEU A 47 -1.94 2.43 -6.61
C LEU A 47 -1.47 3.82 -7.01
N SER A 48 -0.20 3.96 -7.39
CA SER A 48 0.46 5.20 -7.79
C SER A 48 1.57 4.91 -8.81
N ARG A 49 2.09 5.94 -9.47
CA ARG A 49 3.27 5.78 -10.34
C ARG A 49 4.52 5.37 -9.54
N GLU A 50 4.63 5.83 -8.30
CA GLU A 50 5.73 5.47 -7.41
C GLU A 50 5.79 3.96 -7.15
N SER A 51 4.64 3.28 -7.08
CA SER A 51 4.56 1.83 -6.86
C SER A 51 5.06 0.99 -8.04
N GLY A 52 5.32 1.60 -9.20
CA GLY A 52 5.95 0.96 -10.36
C GLY A 52 7.25 1.63 -10.80
N ASN A 53 7.84 2.45 -9.93
CA ASN A 53 9.04 3.25 -10.20
C ASN A 53 10.32 2.53 -9.76
N ARG A 54 11.46 3.00 -10.25
CA ARG A 54 12.76 2.66 -9.68
C ARG A 54 12.88 3.30 -8.30
N ALA A 55 13.42 2.57 -7.32
CA ALA A 55 13.63 3.12 -5.99
C ALA A 55 15.05 3.71 -5.83
N HIS A 56 15.27 4.48 -4.76
CA HIS A 56 16.54 5.17 -4.55
C HIS A 56 17.70 4.24 -4.20
N ALA A 57 17.44 3.05 -3.63
CA ALA A 57 18.50 2.09 -3.37
C ALA A 57 18.97 1.45 -4.69
N PRO A 58 20.30 1.34 -4.93
CA PRO A 58 20.82 0.76 -6.15
C PRO A 58 20.24 -0.63 -6.44
N GLY A 59 19.85 -0.86 -7.71
CA GLY A 59 19.33 -2.15 -8.17
C GLY A 59 17.88 -2.47 -7.76
N THR A 60 17.19 -1.56 -7.06
CA THR A 60 15.83 -1.83 -6.56
C THR A 60 14.74 -1.11 -7.34
N VAL A 61 13.56 -1.72 -7.34
CA VAL A 61 12.32 -1.19 -7.93
C VAL A 61 11.16 -1.39 -6.96
N ASN A 62 10.16 -0.54 -7.04
CA ASN A 62 8.88 -0.76 -6.35
C ASN A 62 8.02 -1.67 -7.24
N LEU A 63 7.43 -2.71 -6.64
CA LEU A 63 6.66 -3.70 -7.38
C LEU A 63 5.54 -4.35 -6.56
N PHE A 64 4.66 -5.06 -7.26
CA PHE A 64 3.66 -5.96 -6.66
C PHE A 64 4.05 -7.43 -6.84
N SER A 65 3.70 -8.26 -5.86
CA SER A 65 3.68 -9.73 -5.99
C SER A 65 2.29 -10.24 -5.65
N ALA A 66 1.76 -11.17 -6.44
CA ALA A 66 0.51 -11.83 -6.09
C ALA A 66 0.70 -12.68 -4.82
N GLY A 67 -0.34 -12.72 -3.99
CA GLY A 67 -0.32 -13.41 -2.72
C GLY A 67 0.46 -12.67 -1.63
N ARG A 68 0.63 -13.37 -0.50
CA ARG A 68 1.45 -12.92 0.62
C ARG A 68 2.91 -13.28 0.34
N HIS A 69 3.78 -12.28 0.35
CA HIS A 69 5.21 -12.49 0.27
C HIS A 69 5.68 -13.21 1.55
N PRO A 70 6.53 -14.25 1.42
CA PRO A 70 7.10 -14.91 2.59
C PRO A 70 7.81 -13.93 3.51
N ASP A 71 7.76 -14.15 4.81
CA ASP A 71 8.52 -13.34 5.75
C ASP A 71 10.04 -13.63 5.59
N PRO A 72 10.87 -12.66 5.18
CA PRO A 72 12.34 -12.81 5.13
C PRO A 72 12.99 -12.94 6.52
N GLY A 73 12.25 -12.73 7.60
CA GLY A 73 12.69 -12.84 9.00
C GLY A 73 13.54 -11.68 9.50
N ARG A 74 13.82 -10.68 8.65
CA ARG A 74 14.51 -9.43 9.01
C ARG A 74 14.21 -8.32 7.99
N GLY A 75 14.39 -7.07 8.41
CA GLY A 75 14.26 -5.90 7.54
C GLY A 75 15.39 -5.77 6.52
N GLY A 76 15.18 -4.91 5.52
CA GLY A 76 16.19 -4.59 4.51
C GLY A 76 16.49 -5.72 3.51
N VAL A 77 15.68 -6.79 3.48
CA VAL A 77 15.86 -7.91 2.57
C VAL A 77 15.15 -7.65 1.25
N GLN A 78 15.87 -7.82 0.15
CA GLN A 78 15.27 -7.83 -1.18
C GLN A 78 14.76 -9.21 -1.51
N ILE A 79 13.65 -9.27 -2.23
CA ILE A 79 13.09 -10.51 -2.73
C ILE A 79 13.93 -11.01 -3.90
N ALA A 80 14.12 -12.33 -3.96
CA ALA A 80 14.70 -13.00 -5.10
C ALA A 80 13.63 -13.26 -6.18
N PRO A 81 14.01 -13.38 -7.47
CA PRO A 81 13.08 -13.67 -8.56
C PRO A 81 12.19 -14.90 -8.31
N GLU A 82 12.73 -15.92 -7.65
CA GLU A 82 12.03 -17.18 -7.35
C GLU A 82 10.98 -17.03 -6.24
N GLN A 83 11.06 -15.96 -5.45
CA GLN A 83 10.10 -15.63 -4.39
C GLN A 83 8.95 -14.75 -4.92
N TRP A 84 9.12 -14.17 -6.11
CA TRP A 84 8.08 -13.36 -6.74
C TRP A 84 7.03 -14.24 -7.41
N ARG A 85 5.76 -13.83 -7.31
CA ARG A 85 4.63 -14.53 -7.94
C ARG A 85 3.89 -13.60 -8.87
N GLN A 86 3.79 -14.02 -10.13
CA GLN A 86 2.92 -13.37 -11.12
C GLN A 86 1.44 -13.56 -10.75
N SER A 87 1.07 -14.71 -10.21
CA SER A 87 -0.30 -15.02 -9.80
C SER A 87 -0.33 -15.89 -8.55
N ASP A 88 -1.40 -15.74 -7.78
CA ASP A 88 -1.74 -16.53 -6.60
C ASP A 88 -3.26 -16.54 -6.42
N GLY A 89 -3.89 -17.70 -6.56
CA GLY A 89 -5.35 -17.81 -6.60
C GLY A 89 -5.98 -16.91 -7.67
N ALA A 90 -6.95 -16.08 -7.25
CA ALA A 90 -7.64 -15.12 -8.13
C ALA A 90 -6.91 -13.77 -8.27
N VAL A 91 -5.69 -13.65 -7.71
CA VAL A 91 -4.88 -12.43 -7.79
C VAL A 91 -3.77 -12.60 -8.82
N SER A 92 -3.56 -11.59 -9.67
CA SER A 92 -2.47 -11.58 -10.64
C SER A 92 -1.82 -10.20 -10.78
N VAL A 93 -0.55 -10.18 -11.18
CA VAL A 93 0.20 -8.98 -11.55
C VAL A 93 0.27 -8.92 -13.08
N GLN A 94 -0.15 -7.79 -13.63
CA GLN A 94 -0.20 -7.55 -15.07
C GLN A 94 0.54 -6.28 -15.42
N LYS A 95 1.15 -6.23 -16.60
CA LYS A 95 1.92 -5.10 -17.09
C LYS A 95 1.32 -4.60 -18.41
N TRP A 96 1.27 -3.29 -18.59
CA TRP A 96 1.03 -2.71 -19.89
C TRP A 96 2.25 -2.87 -20.80
N THR A 97 2.01 -3.30 -22.06
CA THR A 97 3.06 -3.51 -23.07
C THR A 97 2.86 -2.61 -24.30
N GLY A 98 2.25 -1.44 -24.12
CA GLY A 98 2.03 -0.45 -25.18
C GLY A 98 0.68 -0.57 -25.90
N GLY A 99 0.09 -1.77 -25.96
CA GLY A 99 -1.22 -1.98 -26.59
C GLY A 99 -2.17 -2.92 -25.85
N ALA A 100 -1.67 -3.69 -24.90
CA ALA A 100 -2.46 -4.61 -24.12
C ALA A 100 -1.88 -4.80 -22.71
N TRP A 101 -2.73 -5.25 -21.81
CA TRP A 101 -2.31 -5.78 -20.52
C TRP A 101 -1.92 -7.23 -20.67
N GLN A 102 -0.73 -7.58 -20.20
CA GLN A 102 -0.17 -8.93 -20.27
C GLN A 102 0.23 -9.40 -18.88
N PRO A 103 0.31 -10.72 -18.62
CA PRO A 103 0.97 -11.23 -17.43
C PRO A 103 2.34 -10.58 -17.25
N ALA A 104 2.60 -10.00 -16.08
CA ALA A 104 3.90 -9.40 -15.82
C ALA A 104 4.99 -10.49 -15.78
N THR A 105 6.21 -10.11 -16.10
CA THR A 105 7.40 -10.95 -15.89
C THR A 105 8.34 -10.24 -14.93
N TRP A 106 9.15 -10.99 -14.18
CA TRP A 106 10.13 -10.41 -13.27
C TRP A 106 11.02 -9.36 -13.95
N ALA A 107 11.58 -9.68 -15.12
CA ALA A 107 12.37 -8.74 -15.90
C ALA A 107 11.57 -7.50 -16.33
N GLY A 108 10.30 -7.68 -16.70
CA GLY A 108 9.41 -6.61 -17.12
C GLY A 108 9.09 -5.58 -16.03
N LEU A 109 9.21 -5.93 -14.74
CA LEU A 109 8.98 -5.01 -13.63
C LEU A 109 10.06 -3.91 -13.52
N SER A 110 11.21 -4.10 -14.18
CA SER A 110 12.32 -3.13 -14.22
C SER A 110 12.43 -2.39 -15.56
N THR A 111 11.38 -2.46 -16.38
CA THR A 111 11.35 -1.81 -17.71
C THR A 111 10.06 -1.04 -17.93
N THR A 112 10.14 0.02 -18.74
CA THR A 112 9.00 0.76 -19.26
C THR A 112 8.11 -0.10 -20.16
N SER A 113 6.96 0.43 -20.61
CA SER A 113 6.02 -0.27 -21.49
C SER A 113 6.59 -0.65 -22.87
N ASP A 114 7.61 0.06 -23.35
CA ASP A 114 8.37 -0.21 -24.57
C ASP A 114 9.64 -1.06 -24.33
N GLY A 115 9.88 -1.51 -23.10
CA GLY A 115 10.97 -2.41 -22.75
C GLY A 115 12.31 -1.74 -22.43
N ALA A 116 12.37 -0.40 -22.41
CA ALA A 116 13.57 0.31 -21.98
C ALA A 116 13.76 0.18 -20.45
N PRO A 117 15.01 0.16 -19.94
CA PRO A 117 15.25 0.18 -18.50
C PRO A 117 14.64 1.41 -17.82
N LEU A 118 14.13 1.26 -16.59
CA LEU A 118 13.67 2.41 -15.82
C LEU A 118 14.84 3.38 -15.53
N GLY A 119 14.57 4.67 -15.73
CA GLY A 119 15.46 5.77 -15.39
C GLY A 119 15.63 5.93 -13.87
N PRO A 120 16.42 6.92 -13.42
CA PRO A 120 16.52 7.23 -11.99
C PRO A 120 15.14 7.60 -11.40
N PRO A 121 14.94 7.51 -10.07
CA PRO A 121 13.61 7.65 -9.45
C PRO A 121 12.83 8.92 -9.83
N ALA A 122 13.54 10.03 -10.07
CA ALA A 122 12.95 11.30 -10.47
C ALA A 122 12.70 11.46 -11.98
N ALA A 123 13.06 10.48 -12.82
CA ALA A 123 12.97 10.58 -14.28
C ALA A 123 11.55 10.49 -14.83
N GLY A 124 10.59 10.02 -14.03
CA GLY A 124 9.21 9.85 -14.47
C GLY A 124 8.99 8.70 -15.46
N THR A 125 9.86 7.70 -15.44
CA THR A 125 9.68 6.42 -16.13
C THR A 125 9.10 5.38 -15.17
N THR A 126 8.05 4.68 -15.57
CA THR A 126 7.39 3.65 -14.76
C THR A 126 7.23 2.35 -15.53
N SER A 127 7.12 1.24 -14.80
CA SER A 127 6.90 -0.08 -15.40
C SER A 127 5.44 -0.35 -15.76
N ASP A 128 4.52 0.49 -15.30
CA ASP A 128 3.08 0.42 -15.62
C ASP A 128 2.47 -0.96 -15.35
N HIS A 129 2.90 -1.60 -14.28
CA HIS A 129 2.30 -2.82 -13.80
C HIS A 129 1.21 -2.53 -12.75
N THR A 130 0.25 -3.44 -12.66
CA THR A 130 -0.92 -3.37 -11.79
C THR A 130 -1.15 -4.73 -11.17
N PHE A 131 -1.87 -4.78 -10.06
CA PHE A 131 -2.48 -6.01 -9.60
C PHE A 131 -3.95 -6.07 -10.06
N VAL A 132 -4.46 -7.28 -10.19
CA VAL A 132 -5.84 -7.59 -10.52
C VAL A 132 -6.36 -8.60 -9.52
N PHE A 133 -7.44 -8.26 -8.82
CA PHE A 133 -8.29 -9.22 -8.12
C PHE A 133 -9.41 -9.63 -9.07
N ALA A 134 -9.57 -10.93 -9.32
CA ALA A 134 -10.66 -11.49 -10.11
C ALA A 134 -11.65 -12.25 -9.23
N GLY A 135 -12.76 -12.70 -9.82
CA GLY A 135 -13.73 -13.56 -9.13
C GLY A 135 -14.56 -12.85 -8.07
N GLY A 136 -14.61 -11.51 -8.09
CA GLY A 136 -15.41 -10.74 -7.13
C GLY A 136 -16.89 -11.00 -7.28
N SER A 137 -17.62 -10.79 -6.19
CA SER A 137 -19.06 -11.01 -6.12
C SER A 137 -19.76 -9.93 -5.32
N GLY A 138 -21.01 -9.65 -5.65
CA GLY A 138 -21.82 -8.70 -4.90
C GLY A 138 -23.04 -8.21 -5.66
N GLU A 139 -23.48 -7.00 -5.34
CA GLU A 139 -24.70 -6.40 -5.87
C GLU A 139 -24.42 -4.99 -6.39
N VAL A 140 -25.08 -4.62 -7.49
CA VAL A 140 -25.05 -3.29 -8.08
C VAL A 140 -26.46 -2.84 -8.39
N ASP A 141 -26.86 -1.68 -7.88
CA ASP A 141 -28.10 -1.00 -8.25
C ASP A 141 -27.75 0.34 -8.91
N ALA A 142 -27.71 0.33 -10.25
CA ALA A 142 -27.35 1.50 -11.02
C ALA A 142 -28.39 2.64 -10.88
N ALA A 143 -29.67 2.30 -10.68
CA ALA A 143 -30.73 3.30 -10.51
C ALA A 143 -30.66 3.99 -9.14
N ALA A 144 -30.32 3.23 -8.09
CA ALA A 144 -30.07 3.78 -6.75
C ALA A 144 -28.68 4.41 -6.61
N GLY A 145 -27.77 4.16 -7.56
CA GLY A 145 -26.37 4.62 -7.49
C GLY A 145 -25.60 3.94 -6.35
N THR A 146 -25.90 2.66 -6.08
CA THR A 146 -25.27 1.88 -5.01
C THR A 146 -24.61 0.61 -5.56
N ALA A 147 -23.54 0.18 -4.88
CA ALA A 147 -22.89 -1.10 -5.16
C ALA A 147 -22.18 -1.62 -3.91
N ARG A 148 -22.10 -2.94 -3.75
CA ARG A 148 -21.18 -3.59 -2.82
C ARG A 148 -20.57 -4.79 -3.51
N ILE A 149 -19.25 -4.82 -3.66
CA ILE A 149 -18.52 -5.91 -4.31
C ILE A 149 -17.33 -6.29 -3.44
N SER A 150 -17.15 -7.59 -3.17
CA SER A 150 -16.00 -8.11 -2.43
C SER A 150 -15.17 -9.05 -3.30
N TRP A 151 -13.86 -9.01 -3.10
CA TRP A 151 -12.91 -9.95 -3.67
C TRP A 151 -12.16 -10.67 -2.55
N SER A 152 -11.60 -11.83 -2.87
CA SER A 152 -10.76 -12.61 -1.96
C SER A 152 -9.34 -12.73 -2.48
N GLY A 153 -8.39 -12.81 -1.55
CA GLY A 153 -6.97 -13.01 -1.85
C GLY A 153 -6.11 -11.87 -1.34
N SER A 154 -4.82 -11.91 -1.68
CA SER A 154 -3.84 -10.94 -1.20
C SER A 154 -2.91 -10.48 -2.32
N VAL A 155 -2.41 -9.26 -2.18
CA VAL A 155 -1.28 -8.72 -2.95
C VAL A 155 -0.26 -8.15 -1.98
N SER A 156 1.01 -8.46 -2.22
CA SER A 156 2.12 -7.83 -1.51
C SER A 156 2.60 -6.61 -2.27
N VAL A 157 2.70 -5.48 -1.56
CA VAL A 157 3.24 -4.22 -2.06
C VAL A 157 4.68 -4.11 -1.54
N LEU A 158 5.63 -4.12 -2.47
CA LEU A 158 7.05 -4.26 -2.18
C LEU A 158 7.79 -3.02 -2.64
N TYR A 159 8.20 -2.19 -1.69
CA TYR A 159 9.03 -1.03 -1.95
C TYR A 159 10.49 -1.40 -1.78
N TYR A 160 11.35 -0.83 -2.62
CA TYR A 160 12.78 -1.17 -2.68
C TYR A 160 13.01 -2.69 -2.84
N SER A 161 12.25 -3.31 -3.75
CA SER A 161 12.31 -4.74 -4.01
C SER A 161 12.10 -5.61 -2.76
N GLY A 162 11.34 -5.14 -1.76
CA GLY A 162 10.96 -5.91 -0.57
C GLY A 162 11.56 -5.42 0.74
N MET A 163 12.51 -4.48 0.71
CA MET A 163 13.09 -3.93 1.95
C MET A 163 12.06 -3.24 2.84
N SER A 164 10.99 -2.71 2.23
CA SER A 164 9.76 -2.28 2.90
C SER A 164 8.59 -2.97 2.23
N ALA A 165 7.77 -3.68 3.01
CA ALA A 165 6.73 -4.53 2.47
C ALA A 165 5.48 -4.52 3.34
N PHE A 166 4.32 -4.54 2.70
CA PHE A 166 3.05 -4.80 3.37
C PHE A 166 2.13 -5.58 2.43
N VAL A 167 1.07 -6.13 3.01
CA VAL A 167 0.10 -6.97 2.32
C VAL A 167 -1.26 -6.30 2.39
N VAL A 168 -1.94 -6.25 1.25
CA VAL A 168 -3.34 -5.84 1.11
C VAL A 168 -4.15 -7.09 0.83
N SER A 169 -5.22 -7.33 1.59
CA SER A 169 -6.06 -8.53 1.46
C SER A 169 -7.55 -8.21 1.48
N ASP A 170 -8.30 -9.02 0.74
CA ASP A 170 -9.77 -9.08 0.76
C ASP A 170 -10.46 -7.72 0.60
N PRO A 171 -10.24 -7.04 -0.56
CA PRO A 171 -10.80 -5.72 -0.76
C PRO A 171 -12.32 -5.78 -0.91
N VAL A 172 -12.98 -4.74 -0.41
CA VAL A 172 -14.42 -4.53 -0.48
C VAL A 172 -14.68 -3.11 -0.98
N LEU A 173 -15.38 -3.01 -2.10
CA LEU A 173 -15.89 -1.76 -2.63
C LEU A 173 -17.31 -1.56 -2.13
N GLU A 174 -17.59 -0.37 -1.61
CA GLU A 174 -18.94 0.13 -1.34
C GLU A 174 -19.15 1.42 -2.11
N VAL A 175 -20.28 1.55 -2.80
CA VAL A 175 -20.70 2.77 -3.51
C VAL A 175 -22.07 3.17 -2.98
N ALA A 176 -22.23 4.45 -2.67
CA ALA A 176 -23.51 5.05 -2.31
C ALA A 176 -23.55 6.51 -2.76
N GLY A 177 -24.66 6.91 -3.40
CA GLY A 177 -24.86 8.29 -3.84
C GLY A 177 -23.78 8.77 -4.83
N GLY A 178 -23.30 7.87 -5.70
CA GLY A 178 -22.25 8.17 -6.68
C GLY A 178 -20.85 8.37 -6.09
N ARG A 179 -20.63 7.99 -4.82
CA ARG A 179 -19.32 8.02 -4.15
C ARG A 179 -18.96 6.62 -3.69
N GLY A 180 -17.68 6.28 -3.74
CA GLY A 180 -17.20 4.95 -3.36
C GLY A 180 -16.14 4.98 -2.26
N GLU A 181 -16.05 3.89 -1.51
CA GLU A 181 -14.94 3.56 -0.64
C GLU A 181 -14.45 2.15 -0.95
N LEU A 182 -13.14 2.02 -1.19
CA LEU A 182 -12.46 0.74 -1.29
C LEU A 182 -11.74 0.49 0.02
N ARG A 183 -12.17 -0.52 0.78
CA ARG A 183 -11.55 -0.95 2.03
C ARG A 183 -10.85 -2.28 1.85
N ALA A 184 -9.82 -2.55 2.63
CA ALA A 184 -9.13 -3.84 2.65
C ALA A 184 -8.42 -4.05 3.98
N SER A 185 -8.05 -5.29 4.27
CA SER A 185 -7.16 -5.62 5.37
C SER A 185 -5.71 -5.34 4.98
N VAL A 186 -5.01 -4.52 5.77
CA VAL A 186 -3.61 -4.15 5.53
C VAL A 186 -2.77 -4.51 6.74
N GLY A 187 -1.69 -5.27 6.54
CA GLY A 187 -0.75 -5.67 7.59
C GLY A 187 0.60 -6.10 7.02
N GLY A 188 1.54 -6.46 7.88
CA GLY A 188 2.89 -6.82 7.44
C GLY A 188 3.90 -6.75 8.57
N HIS A 189 5.14 -6.39 8.25
CA HIS A 189 6.19 -6.19 9.23
C HIS A 189 6.67 -4.74 9.19
N ALA A 190 6.86 -4.15 10.37
CA ALA A 190 7.46 -2.84 10.50
C ALA A 190 8.89 -2.87 9.94
N SER A 191 9.23 -1.82 9.19
CA SER A 191 10.56 -1.61 8.62
C SER A 191 11.06 -0.21 9.00
N SER A 192 12.37 0.02 8.97
CA SER A 192 12.93 1.37 9.16
C SER A 192 14.08 1.62 8.20
N GLN A 193 14.10 2.83 7.64
CA GLN A 193 15.19 3.30 6.78
C GLN A 193 16.46 3.61 7.58
N THR A 194 16.31 4.05 8.84
CA THR A 194 17.44 4.41 9.71
C THR A 194 17.92 3.24 10.55
N ASP A 195 17.10 2.21 10.72
CA ASP A 195 17.43 0.97 11.44
C ASP A 195 16.83 -0.25 10.74
N GLN A 196 17.63 -0.88 9.88
CA GLN A 196 17.19 -2.05 9.11
C GLN A 196 17.02 -3.32 9.96
N THR A 197 17.34 -3.28 11.27
CA THR A 197 17.09 -4.40 12.19
C THR A 197 15.65 -4.43 12.70
N VAL A 198 14.89 -3.34 12.54
CA VAL A 198 13.46 -3.30 12.86
C VAL A 198 12.71 -4.26 11.95
N TRP A 199 12.10 -5.28 12.56
CA TRP A 199 11.27 -6.26 11.90
C TRP A 199 10.28 -6.86 12.91
N GLN A 200 9.12 -6.21 13.06
CA GLN A 200 8.10 -6.60 14.01
C GLN A 200 6.77 -6.74 13.29
N GLU A 201 6.03 -7.81 13.59
CA GLU A 201 4.70 -8.00 13.02
C GLU A 201 3.78 -6.84 13.43
N VAL A 202 3.14 -6.24 12.42
CA VAL A 202 2.08 -5.26 12.59
C VAL A 202 0.76 -5.94 12.23
N PRO A 203 -0.14 -6.15 13.21
CA PRO A 203 -1.42 -6.81 12.97
C PRO A 203 -2.21 -6.12 11.86
N ALA A 204 -2.86 -6.95 11.06
CA ALA A 204 -3.67 -6.45 9.97
C ALA A 204 -4.88 -5.66 10.49
N GLN A 205 -5.20 -4.56 9.81
CA GLN A 205 -6.33 -3.69 10.14
C GLN A 205 -7.12 -3.41 8.87
N VAL A 206 -8.45 -3.37 8.98
CA VAL A 206 -9.31 -2.93 7.88
C VAL A 206 -9.20 -1.41 7.77
N VAL A 207 -8.72 -0.93 6.63
CA VAL A 207 -8.48 0.49 6.35
C VAL A 207 -9.12 0.89 5.02
N THR A 208 -9.31 2.18 4.83
CA THR A 208 -9.78 2.73 3.55
C THR A 208 -8.57 2.91 2.63
N LEU A 209 -8.45 2.09 1.59
CA LEU A 209 -7.39 2.22 0.60
C LEU A 209 -7.61 3.41 -0.33
N ALA A 210 -8.87 3.64 -0.73
CA ALA A 210 -9.24 4.70 -1.64
C ALA A 210 -10.64 5.25 -1.32
N THR A 211 -10.78 6.56 -1.41
CA THR A 211 -12.08 7.25 -1.46
C THR A 211 -12.31 7.70 -2.90
N LEU A 212 -13.43 7.31 -3.49
CA LEU A 212 -13.81 7.60 -4.87
C LEU A 212 -14.85 8.74 -4.86
N PRO A 213 -14.49 9.98 -5.19
CA PRO A 213 -15.41 11.12 -5.09
C PRO A 213 -16.51 11.10 -6.16
N ALA A 214 -16.32 10.33 -7.24
CA ALA A 214 -17.29 10.14 -8.31
C ALA A 214 -17.17 8.71 -8.85
N VAL A 215 -18.29 8.00 -8.87
CA VAL A 215 -18.46 6.67 -9.45
C VAL A 215 -19.69 6.70 -10.33
N ASP A 216 -19.52 6.32 -11.60
CA ASP A 216 -20.59 6.19 -12.57
C ASP A 216 -20.90 4.70 -12.76
N LEU A 217 -22.11 4.27 -12.39
CA LEU A 217 -22.58 2.89 -12.50
C LEU A 217 -23.47 2.67 -13.74
N SER A 218 -23.54 3.63 -14.66
CA SER A 218 -24.42 3.55 -15.83
C SER A 218 -23.97 2.55 -16.90
N ASP A 219 -22.67 2.27 -17.02
CA ASP A 219 -22.16 1.21 -17.91
C ASP A 219 -22.24 -0.15 -17.20
N PRO A 220 -23.05 -1.10 -17.71
CA PRO A 220 -23.22 -2.41 -17.09
C PRO A 220 -21.94 -3.26 -17.12
N ARG A 221 -20.94 -2.93 -17.94
CA ARG A 221 -19.64 -3.63 -17.94
C ARG A 221 -18.78 -3.24 -16.74
N GLY A 222 -19.03 -2.08 -16.12
CA GLY A 222 -18.27 -1.54 -15.01
C GLY A 222 -17.71 -0.14 -15.27
N PHE A 223 -16.77 0.30 -14.44
CA PHE A 223 -16.37 1.70 -14.39
C PHE A 223 -14.88 1.90 -14.10
N THR A 224 -14.38 3.10 -14.37
CA THR A 224 -13.07 3.57 -13.91
C THR A 224 -13.27 4.80 -13.04
N ALA A 225 -12.63 4.82 -11.88
CA ALA A 225 -12.73 5.93 -10.93
C ALA A 225 -11.34 6.37 -10.47
N THR A 226 -11.18 7.67 -10.30
CA THR A 226 -9.95 8.26 -9.76
C THR A 226 -10.09 8.42 -8.24
N PRO A 227 -9.24 7.76 -7.44
CA PRO A 227 -9.19 8.01 -6.00
C PRO A 227 -8.85 9.46 -5.65
N ALA A 228 -9.44 9.96 -4.56
CA ALA A 228 -9.03 11.22 -3.97
C ALA A 228 -7.59 11.12 -3.46
N TYR A 229 -6.75 12.07 -3.86
CA TYR A 229 -5.37 12.23 -3.39
C TYR A 229 -4.98 13.71 -3.32
N LEU A 230 -5.11 14.42 -4.45
CA LEU A 230 -4.70 15.82 -4.55
C LEU A 230 -5.49 16.70 -3.58
N GLY A 231 -4.76 17.43 -2.74
CA GLY A 231 -5.31 18.30 -1.71
C GLY A 231 -5.98 17.58 -0.53
N VAL A 232 -5.85 16.25 -0.43
CA VAL A 232 -6.20 15.50 0.78
C VAL A 232 -5.11 15.73 1.83
N THR A 233 -5.51 16.18 3.00
CA THR A 233 -4.62 16.41 4.14
C THR A 233 -4.83 15.34 5.20
N VAL A 234 -3.73 14.87 5.78
CA VAL A 234 -3.71 13.91 6.90
C VAL A 234 -2.92 14.49 8.07
N SER A 235 -3.12 13.93 9.25
CA SER A 235 -2.43 14.29 10.49
C SER A 235 -1.50 13.17 10.96
N GLY A 236 -0.66 13.44 11.96
CA GLY A 236 0.26 12.44 12.55
C GLY A 236 1.55 12.20 11.75
N VAL A 237 1.69 12.77 10.56
CA VAL A 237 2.87 12.66 9.69
C VAL A 237 3.33 14.04 9.20
N PRO A 238 4.62 14.22 8.84
CA PRO A 238 5.13 15.49 8.33
C PRO A 238 4.75 15.71 6.85
N GLN A 239 3.45 15.88 6.58
CA GLN A 239 2.95 16.14 5.23
C GLN A 239 3.28 17.57 4.77
N VAL A 240 3.91 17.67 3.60
CA VAL A 240 4.14 18.95 2.89
C VAL A 240 2.91 19.30 2.06
N THR A 241 2.43 20.54 2.20
CA THR A 241 1.26 21.05 1.47
C THR A 241 1.64 22.25 0.59
N GLY A 242 0.77 22.63 -0.34
CA GLY A 242 0.94 23.85 -1.16
C GLY A 242 1.68 23.64 -2.49
N THR A 243 2.08 22.41 -2.83
CA THR A 243 2.61 22.07 -4.16
C THR A 243 1.51 21.51 -5.07
N PRO A 244 1.67 21.53 -6.41
CA PRO A 244 0.67 20.99 -7.34
C PRO A 244 0.35 19.50 -7.12
N SER A 245 1.31 18.73 -6.62
CA SER A 245 1.15 17.31 -6.27
C SER A 245 0.89 17.07 -4.78
N SER A 246 0.65 18.12 -3.99
CA SER A 246 0.38 17.95 -2.56
C SER A 246 -0.92 17.20 -2.34
N GLY A 247 -0.89 16.19 -1.48
CA GLY A 247 -1.98 15.24 -1.31
C GLY A 247 -1.59 14.04 -0.47
N SER A 248 -2.55 13.15 -0.26
CA SER A 248 -2.38 11.95 0.55
C SER A 248 -3.38 10.88 0.17
N PHE A 249 -3.00 9.62 0.35
CA PHE A 249 -3.97 8.53 0.50
C PHE A 249 -4.78 8.71 1.81
N PRO A 250 -5.88 7.95 2.00
CA PRO A 250 -6.75 8.11 3.17
C PRO A 250 -6.03 7.98 4.53
N GLN A 251 -6.50 8.72 5.54
CA GLN A 251 -5.89 8.79 6.87
C GLN A 251 -5.67 7.39 7.48
N SER A 252 -6.69 6.52 7.47
CA SER A 252 -6.57 5.17 8.08
C SER A 252 -5.50 4.30 7.41
N PHE A 253 -5.27 4.48 6.10
CA PHE A 253 -4.21 3.79 5.39
C PHE A 253 -2.84 4.37 5.74
N VAL A 254 -2.71 5.70 5.81
CA VAL A 254 -1.47 6.37 6.26
C VAL A 254 -1.11 5.97 7.69
N ASP A 255 -2.08 5.94 8.62
CA ASP A 255 -1.87 5.52 10.01
C ASP A 255 -1.39 4.07 10.14
N GLN A 256 -1.92 3.17 9.30
CA GLN A 256 -1.45 1.78 9.27
C GLN A 256 -0.03 1.67 8.70
N LEU A 257 0.27 2.44 7.66
CA LEU A 257 1.58 2.43 7.02
C LEU A 257 2.64 3.15 7.87
N ASP A 258 2.25 4.09 8.73
CA ASP A 258 3.16 4.71 9.69
C ASP A 258 3.67 3.69 10.70
N ARG A 259 2.78 2.83 11.22
CA ARG A 259 3.15 1.68 12.05
C ARG A 259 4.06 0.68 11.33
N LEU A 260 3.93 0.56 10.01
CA LEU A 260 4.78 -0.28 9.17
C LEU A 260 6.10 0.42 8.76
N GLY A 261 6.29 1.70 9.09
CA GLY A 261 7.45 2.51 8.70
C GLY A 261 7.48 2.88 7.21
N ALA A 262 6.33 2.86 6.54
CA ALA A 262 6.17 3.06 5.11
C ALA A 262 5.32 4.30 4.74
N ALA A 263 4.78 5.05 5.71
CA ALA A 263 3.83 6.14 5.46
C ALA A 263 4.31 7.20 4.45
N ALA A 264 5.60 7.55 4.46
CA ALA A 264 6.17 8.60 3.60
C ALA A 264 6.00 8.35 2.09
N PHE A 265 5.72 7.12 1.67
CA PHE A 265 5.42 6.79 0.27
C PHE A 265 3.99 7.13 -0.16
N TRP A 266 3.12 7.51 0.77
CA TRP A 266 1.66 7.58 0.58
C TRP A 266 1.08 8.97 0.86
N TYR A 267 1.93 9.95 1.12
CA TYR A 267 1.58 11.36 1.18
C TYR A 267 2.70 12.21 0.56
N SER A 268 2.40 13.48 0.27
CA SER A 268 3.40 14.46 -0.16
C SER A 268 4.39 14.74 0.96
N SER A 269 5.53 14.06 0.94
CA SER A 269 6.53 14.08 2.01
C SER A 269 7.65 15.10 1.77
N GLY A 270 7.56 15.91 0.72
CA GLY A 270 8.58 16.87 0.32
C GLY A 270 9.69 16.26 -0.55
N THR A 271 9.52 15.03 -1.03
CA THR A 271 10.54 14.35 -1.85
C THR A 271 10.37 14.66 -3.33
N SER A 272 11.44 14.50 -4.12
CA SER A 272 11.39 14.67 -5.58
C SER A 272 10.46 13.69 -6.29
N THR A 273 10.07 12.60 -5.63
CA THR A 273 9.11 11.61 -6.16
C THR A 273 7.65 11.87 -5.76
N ASP A 274 7.36 12.94 -5.00
CA ASP A 274 5.98 13.29 -4.62
C ASP A 274 5.00 13.39 -5.81
N PRO A 275 5.39 13.91 -7.00
CA PRO A 275 4.52 13.88 -8.18
C PRO A 275 4.11 12.47 -8.64
N PHE A 276 4.88 11.43 -8.29
CA PHE A 276 4.59 10.04 -8.66
C PHE A 276 3.72 9.31 -7.62
N LYS A 277 3.52 9.89 -6.43
CA LYS A 277 2.66 9.32 -5.38
C LYS A 277 1.17 9.58 -5.61
N VAL A 278 0.81 10.46 -6.55
CA VAL A 278 -0.59 10.73 -6.87
C VAL A 278 -1.30 9.44 -7.27
N ALA A 279 -2.45 9.19 -6.64
CA ALA A 279 -3.21 7.97 -6.86
C ALA A 279 -3.61 7.81 -8.33
N LEU A 280 -3.34 6.63 -8.88
CA LEU A 280 -3.78 6.24 -10.22
C LEU A 280 -5.27 5.87 -10.21
N PRO A 281 -5.98 6.03 -11.33
CA PRO A 281 -7.32 5.49 -11.48
C PRO A 281 -7.35 3.97 -11.24
N LEU A 282 -8.46 3.50 -10.67
CA LEU A 282 -8.76 2.07 -10.56
C LEU A 282 -9.92 1.72 -11.48
N THR A 283 -9.92 0.49 -11.99
CA THR A 283 -10.97 -0.03 -12.87
C THR A 283 -11.66 -1.21 -12.20
N VAL A 284 -12.99 -1.19 -12.23
CA VAL A 284 -13.84 -2.30 -11.77
C VAL A 284 -14.63 -2.82 -12.96
N GLY A 285 -14.44 -4.10 -13.29
CA GLY A 285 -15.29 -4.80 -14.24
C GLY A 285 -16.38 -5.57 -13.50
N LEU A 286 -17.62 -5.51 -13.99
CA LEU A 286 -18.79 -6.16 -13.40
C LEU A 286 -19.11 -7.54 -14.01
N ASP A 287 -18.31 -7.99 -14.98
CA ASP A 287 -18.42 -9.33 -15.55
C ASP A 287 -17.04 -10.03 -15.62
N ALA A 288 -17.10 -11.37 -15.74
CA ALA A 288 -15.92 -12.22 -15.90
C ALA A 288 -15.24 -12.06 -17.27
N ALA A 289 -15.94 -11.48 -18.25
CA ALA A 289 -15.41 -11.21 -19.58
C ALA A 289 -14.44 -10.01 -19.60
N GLY A 290 -14.27 -9.33 -18.45
CA GLY A 290 -13.33 -8.24 -18.28
C GLY A 290 -13.97 -6.95 -18.74
N GLY A 291 -14.67 -6.30 -17.81
CA GLY A 291 -15.59 -5.15 -17.96
C GLY A 291 -15.29 -4.10 -19.05
N PRO A 292 -15.31 -2.79 -18.76
CA PRO A 292 -14.89 -1.83 -19.77
C PRO A 292 -13.42 -2.10 -20.13
N PRO A 293 -12.99 -1.92 -21.39
CA PRO A 293 -11.59 -2.09 -21.76
C PRO A 293 -10.74 -1.24 -20.82
N ALA A 294 -9.86 -1.90 -20.08
CA ALA A 294 -9.00 -1.22 -19.11
C ALA A 294 -8.19 -0.16 -19.86
N ALA A 295 -8.33 1.09 -19.43
CA ALA A 295 -7.65 2.20 -20.08
C ALA A 295 -6.14 1.96 -20.09
N PRO A 296 -5.42 2.45 -21.11
CA PRO A 296 -3.97 2.50 -21.06
C PRO A 296 -3.53 3.24 -19.78
N PRO A 297 -2.33 2.95 -19.24
CA PRO A 297 -1.81 3.66 -18.09
C PRO A 297 -1.85 5.16 -18.39
N THR A 298 -2.74 5.85 -17.68
CA THR A 298 -2.95 7.29 -17.83
C THR A 298 -2.11 7.99 -16.77
N SER A 299 -1.53 9.15 -17.11
CA SER A 299 -0.92 10.02 -16.10
C SER A 299 -1.96 10.35 -15.03
N ALA A 300 -1.60 10.23 -13.75
CA ALA A 300 -2.48 10.63 -12.65
C ALA A 300 -3.06 12.03 -12.94
N PRO A 301 -4.36 12.25 -12.72
CA PRO A 301 -5.01 13.49 -13.14
C PRO A 301 -4.34 14.71 -12.50
N ALA A 302 -4.10 15.74 -13.30
CA ALA A 302 -3.41 16.97 -12.88
C ALA A 302 -4.31 17.94 -12.09
N THR A 303 -5.59 17.60 -11.92
CA THR A 303 -6.60 18.52 -11.41
C THR A 303 -7.17 18.03 -10.09
N ARG A 304 -7.23 18.95 -9.12
CA ARG A 304 -7.76 18.70 -7.77
C ARG A 304 -9.28 18.42 -7.85
N PRO A 305 -9.77 17.23 -7.44
CA PRO A 305 -11.21 17.01 -7.27
C PRO A 305 -11.78 17.88 -6.13
N PRO A 306 -13.11 18.07 -6.03
CA PRO A 306 -13.71 18.83 -4.92
C PRO A 306 -13.20 18.32 -3.57
N SER A 307 -12.94 19.23 -2.63
CA SER A 307 -12.30 18.93 -1.34
C SER A 307 -13.01 17.78 -0.62
N VAL A 308 -12.32 16.65 -0.47
CA VAL A 308 -12.75 15.54 0.37
C VAL A 308 -12.14 15.75 1.75
N GLN A 309 -13.00 16.00 2.74
CA GLN A 309 -12.59 16.07 4.13
C GLN A 309 -12.56 14.65 4.68
N ASN A 310 -11.36 14.08 4.84
CA ASN A 310 -11.19 12.74 5.39
C ASN A 310 -10.90 12.86 6.89
N SER A 311 -11.93 13.21 7.66
CA SER A 311 -11.83 13.26 9.11
C SER A 311 -11.90 11.83 9.64
N ALA A 312 -10.81 11.33 10.22
CA ALA A 312 -10.89 10.12 11.04
C ALA A 312 -11.87 10.35 12.21
N PRO A 313 -12.66 9.34 12.63
CA PRO A 313 -13.35 9.41 13.90
C PRO A 313 -12.33 9.66 15.02
N VAL A 314 -12.62 10.64 15.89
CA VAL A 314 -11.84 10.84 17.12
C VAL A 314 -11.89 9.53 17.90
N ARG A 315 -10.72 8.93 18.16
CA ARG A 315 -10.59 7.73 18.99
C ARG A 315 -11.36 7.97 20.30
N PRO A 316 -12.29 7.10 20.72
CA PRO A 316 -12.83 7.19 22.06
C PRO A 316 -11.67 6.95 23.03
N SER A 317 -11.28 8.01 23.75
CA SER A 317 -10.37 7.90 24.87
C SER A 317 -10.98 6.89 25.84
N SER A 318 -10.33 5.75 26.03
CA SER A 318 -10.60 4.87 27.16
C SER A 318 -10.34 5.69 28.42
N SER A 319 -11.40 6.20 29.03
CA SER A 319 -11.37 6.88 30.32
C SER A 319 -11.07 5.83 31.40
N THR A 320 -9.80 5.55 31.62
CA THR A 320 -9.35 5.08 32.92
C THR A 320 -9.38 6.29 33.85
N PRO A 321 -10.03 6.23 35.03
CA PRO A 321 -9.95 7.31 36.00
C PRO A 321 -8.52 7.43 36.50
N ASP A 322 -7.85 8.53 36.19
CA ASP A 322 -6.55 8.89 36.77
C ASP A 322 -6.78 9.36 38.22
N PRO A 323 -6.01 8.88 39.22
CA PRO A 323 -6.13 9.35 40.59
C PRO A 323 -5.79 10.84 40.72
N THR A 324 -6.60 11.51 41.53
CA THR A 324 -6.57 12.93 41.90
C THR A 324 -5.16 13.50 42.16
N PRO A 325 -4.74 14.58 41.49
CA PRO A 325 -3.54 15.32 41.87
C PRO A 325 -3.78 16.21 43.09
N THR A 326 -2.90 16.09 44.08
CA THR A 326 -2.79 16.98 45.25
C THR A 326 -2.15 18.30 44.83
N PRO A 327 -2.64 19.48 45.27
CA PRO A 327 -2.12 20.76 44.82
C PRO A 327 -0.81 21.11 45.56
N SER A 328 0.20 21.55 44.83
CA SER A 328 1.37 22.22 45.42
C SER A 328 1.76 23.44 44.59
N ALA A 329 2.29 24.44 45.29
CA ALA A 329 2.03 25.85 45.08
C ALA A 329 2.81 26.55 43.97
N SER A 330 2.28 27.72 43.63
CA SER A 330 2.72 28.75 42.69
C SER A 330 4.17 29.21 42.86
N ALA A 331 4.90 29.37 41.74
CA ALA A 331 6.02 30.31 41.61
C ALA A 331 6.12 30.88 40.18
N THR A 332 6.24 32.19 40.12
CA THR A 332 6.22 33.17 39.01
C THR A 332 7.39 33.01 38.01
N PRO A 333 7.26 33.42 36.73
CA PRO A 333 8.31 33.22 35.71
C PRO A 333 9.42 34.29 35.77
N THR A 334 10.68 33.86 35.66
CA THR A 334 11.83 34.73 35.35
C THR A 334 12.44 34.32 34.02
N ALA A 335 12.76 35.33 33.21
CA ALA A 335 13.16 35.26 31.82
C ALA A 335 14.63 34.83 31.58
N ALA A 336 14.82 34.20 30.43
CA ALA A 336 15.97 34.23 29.50
C ALA A 336 17.41 34.10 30.04
N SER A 337 18.06 32.99 29.68
CA SER A 337 19.49 32.96 29.31
C SER A 337 19.77 31.79 28.38
N GLN A 338 20.36 32.10 27.22
CA GLN A 338 20.83 31.15 26.18
C GLN A 338 22.07 30.37 26.67
N PRO A 339 22.28 29.10 26.26
CA PRO A 339 23.57 28.44 26.40
C PRO A 339 24.45 28.59 25.14
N GLN A 340 25.62 29.20 25.33
CA GLN A 340 26.79 29.23 24.43
C GLN A 340 27.55 27.87 24.48
N PRO A 341 28.37 27.54 23.46
CA PRO A 341 28.84 26.19 23.17
C PRO A 341 30.01 25.70 24.07
N VAL A 342 30.02 24.40 24.33
CA VAL A 342 31.03 23.70 25.14
C VAL A 342 32.28 23.37 24.30
N ALA A 343 33.45 23.71 24.84
CA ALA A 343 34.77 23.44 24.26
C ALA A 343 35.25 21.99 24.52
N VAL A 344 35.99 21.45 23.56
CA VAL A 344 36.57 20.09 23.51
C VAL A 344 37.91 20.03 24.28
N PRO A 345 38.14 19.05 25.17
CA PRO A 345 39.47 18.76 25.71
C PRO A 345 40.25 17.74 24.84
N PRO A 346 41.60 17.83 24.77
CA PRO A 346 42.41 17.05 23.84
C PRO A 346 42.74 15.62 24.30
N LEU A 347 43.00 14.81 23.29
CA LEU A 347 43.34 13.39 23.22
C LEU A 347 44.69 13.05 23.93
N ALA A 348 44.69 12.03 24.79
CA ALA A 348 45.91 11.40 25.33
C ALA A 348 46.07 9.97 24.77
N ALA A 349 47.29 9.65 24.35
CA ALA A 349 47.67 8.43 23.63
C ALA A 349 47.77 7.17 24.52
N PRO A 350 47.63 5.95 23.97
CA PRO A 350 47.76 4.70 24.72
C PRO A 350 49.24 4.27 24.85
N THR A 351 49.63 3.82 26.04
CA THR A 351 50.93 3.16 26.31
C THR A 351 50.72 1.67 26.59
N ALA A 352 51.71 0.89 26.14
CA ALA A 352 51.73 -0.55 25.95
C ALA A 352 51.85 -1.42 27.24
N ALA A 353 51.85 -2.74 26.99
CA ALA A 353 51.55 -3.89 27.84
C ALA A 353 52.56 -4.36 28.92
N ASP A 354 51.99 -5.13 29.88
CA ASP A 354 52.47 -6.30 30.67
C ASP A 354 53.59 -6.16 31.73
N PRO A 355 53.72 -7.11 32.73
CA PRO A 355 52.99 -8.37 32.99
C PRO A 355 52.50 -8.62 34.46
N VAL A 356 51.84 -9.77 34.65
CA VAL A 356 51.33 -10.41 35.90
C VAL A 356 52.46 -10.92 36.84
N PRO A 357 52.20 -11.04 38.16
CA PRO A 357 52.42 -12.33 38.86
C PRO A 357 51.33 -12.76 39.86
N GLU A 358 51.33 -14.06 40.16
CA GLU A 358 50.42 -14.91 40.93
C GLU A 358 50.48 -14.78 42.47
N ASP A 359 49.54 -15.53 43.12
CA ASP A 359 49.43 -15.98 44.53
C ASP A 359 48.84 -15.00 45.57
N ALA A 360 47.96 -15.38 46.53
CA ALA A 360 47.35 -16.67 46.89
C ALA A 360 46.16 -16.47 47.86
N ALA A 361 45.34 -17.53 47.94
CA ALA A 361 44.67 -18.09 49.13
C ALA A 361 43.26 -17.61 49.61
N ALA A 362 42.38 -18.62 49.59
CA ALA A 362 41.48 -19.06 50.67
C ALA A 362 40.02 -18.57 50.71
N GLY A 363 39.11 -19.47 50.31
CA GLY A 363 38.11 -20.01 51.23
C GLY A 363 36.65 -19.56 51.08
N ALA A 364 35.84 -20.34 50.36
CA ALA A 364 34.47 -20.69 50.77
C ALA A 364 33.96 -21.87 49.91
N LEU A 365 33.41 -22.87 50.59
CA LEU A 365 33.04 -24.20 50.11
C LEU A 365 31.52 -24.28 49.86
N LEU A 366 31.10 -25.26 49.03
CA LEU A 366 29.72 -25.82 48.87
C LEU A 366 28.73 -24.98 48.03
N ALA A 367 27.99 -25.47 47.02
CA ALA A 367 27.77 -26.81 46.46
C ALA A 367 27.09 -26.68 45.08
N GLN A 368 27.31 -27.64 44.15
CA GLN A 368 26.33 -28.33 43.25
C GLN A 368 27.08 -29.13 42.15
N PRO A 369 26.60 -30.34 41.74
CA PRO A 369 27.36 -31.31 40.93
C PRO A 369 27.24 -31.12 39.40
N PRO A 370 28.14 -31.76 38.60
CA PRO A 370 28.31 -31.48 37.17
C PRO A 370 27.47 -32.40 36.27
N THR A 371 27.00 -31.88 35.14
CA THR A 371 26.77 -32.71 33.94
C THR A 371 27.30 -31.96 32.73
N ALA A 372 28.56 -32.25 32.40
CA ALA A 372 29.19 -31.86 31.17
C ALA A 372 28.82 -32.90 30.09
N THR A 373 28.14 -32.47 29.03
CA THR A 373 28.21 -33.13 27.72
C THR A 373 28.82 -32.12 26.75
N ARG A 374 30.13 -32.21 26.54
CA ARG A 374 30.87 -31.41 25.57
C ARG A 374 30.87 -32.16 24.25
N VAL A 375 30.02 -31.76 23.32
CA VAL A 375 30.10 -32.21 21.92
C VAL A 375 31.17 -31.37 21.23
N ALA A 376 32.24 -32.02 20.78
CA ALA A 376 33.27 -31.41 19.96
C ALA A 376 32.72 -31.18 18.52
N PRO A 377 32.88 -30.00 17.91
CA PRO A 377 32.60 -29.86 16.49
C PRO A 377 33.72 -30.51 15.68
N VAL A 378 33.34 -31.49 14.86
CA VAL A 378 34.14 -31.99 13.74
C VAL A 378 34.30 -30.84 12.74
N ALA A 379 35.55 -30.49 12.42
CA ALA A 379 35.86 -29.51 11.39
C ALA A 379 35.39 -30.04 10.03
N ALA A 380 34.35 -29.42 9.47
CA ALA A 380 33.99 -29.61 8.07
C ALA A 380 34.96 -28.80 7.20
N VAL A 381 35.64 -29.49 6.29
CA VAL A 381 36.47 -28.88 5.25
C VAL A 381 35.54 -28.17 4.26
N ILE A 382 35.61 -26.84 4.18
CA ILE A 382 34.93 -26.03 3.16
C ILE A 382 35.93 -25.81 2.01
N PRO A 383 35.59 -26.10 0.74
CA PRO A 383 36.43 -25.72 -0.39
C PRO A 383 36.41 -24.19 -0.58
N ALA A 384 37.59 -23.61 -0.77
CA ALA A 384 37.79 -22.17 -0.95
C ALA A 384 37.02 -21.66 -2.18
N THR A 385 36.15 -20.67 -1.96
CA THR A 385 35.61 -19.81 -3.02
C THR A 385 36.68 -18.79 -3.46
N PRO A 386 36.78 -18.45 -4.75
CA PRO A 386 37.74 -17.46 -5.23
C PRO A 386 37.37 -16.07 -4.70
N ALA A 387 38.37 -15.38 -4.15
CA ALA A 387 38.25 -14.00 -3.71
C ALA A 387 37.85 -13.11 -4.89
N SER A 388 36.75 -12.38 -4.73
CA SER A 388 36.40 -11.26 -5.61
C SER A 388 37.42 -10.14 -5.40
N ASP A 389 38.18 -9.82 -6.46
CA ASP A 389 39.11 -8.68 -6.47
C ASP A 389 38.35 -7.37 -6.18
N PRO A 390 38.72 -6.60 -5.14
CA PRO A 390 38.17 -5.28 -4.92
C PRO A 390 38.77 -4.32 -5.96
N TRP A 391 37.96 -3.92 -6.93
CA TRP A 391 38.29 -2.87 -7.89
C TRP A 391 38.80 -1.64 -7.13
N PRO A 392 40.06 -1.22 -7.30
CA PRO A 392 40.61 -0.20 -6.45
C PRO A 392 40.13 1.17 -6.93
N TRP A 393 39.16 1.74 -6.22
CA TRP A 393 38.60 3.07 -6.46
C TRP A 393 39.67 4.17 -6.58
N TRP A 394 40.87 3.96 -6.02
CA TRP A 394 42.02 4.87 -6.13
C TRP A 394 42.57 5.01 -7.55
N LEU A 395 42.41 4.01 -8.45
CA LEU A 395 42.78 4.14 -9.86
C LEU A 395 41.93 5.19 -10.59
N GLY A 396 40.64 5.27 -10.25
CA GLY A 396 39.74 6.29 -10.79
C GLY A 396 40.12 7.69 -10.31
N SER A 397 40.48 7.83 -9.02
CA SER A 397 40.97 9.09 -8.45
C SER A 397 42.28 9.55 -9.07
N ALA A 398 43.22 8.63 -9.34
CA ALA A 398 44.49 8.93 -9.98
C ALA A 398 44.32 9.44 -11.42
N LEU A 399 43.38 8.86 -12.18
CA LEU A 399 43.06 9.30 -13.55
C LEU A 399 42.41 10.69 -13.58
N LEU A 400 41.53 11.01 -12.62
CA LEU A 400 40.92 12.33 -12.50
C LEU A 400 41.95 13.41 -12.14
N LEU A 401 42.91 13.10 -11.27
CA LEU A 401 43.99 14.04 -10.93
C LEU A 401 44.94 14.28 -12.10
N LEU A 402 45.25 13.24 -12.89
CA LEU A 402 46.03 13.38 -14.13
C LEU A 402 45.32 14.24 -15.19
N ALA A 403 44.01 14.06 -15.35
CA ALA A 403 43.21 14.88 -16.25
C ALA A 403 43.17 16.35 -15.80
N ALA A 404 42.99 16.61 -14.51
CA ALA A 404 43.03 17.97 -13.96
C ALA A 404 44.41 18.63 -14.15
N ALA A 405 45.50 17.89 -13.96
CA ALA A 405 46.86 18.39 -14.16
C ALA A 405 47.14 18.77 -15.63
N SER A 406 46.54 18.07 -16.60
CA SER A 406 46.71 18.38 -18.03
C SER A 406 46.05 19.69 -18.47
N LEU A 407 45.06 20.19 -17.72
CA LEU A 407 44.40 21.48 -17.97
C LEU A 407 45.20 22.69 -17.45
N LEU A 408 46.22 22.46 -16.62
CA LEU A 408 47.09 23.50 -16.06
C LEU A 408 48.32 23.79 -16.95
N VAL A 409 48.49 23.08 -18.06
CA VAL A 409 49.59 23.33 -19.01
C VAL A 409 49.14 24.38 -20.05
N PRO A 410 49.72 25.59 -20.06
CA PRO A 410 49.36 26.60 -21.06
C PRO A 410 49.82 26.16 -22.46
N PRO A 411 49.04 26.44 -23.51
CA PRO A 411 49.41 26.08 -24.87
C PRO A 411 50.66 26.84 -25.30
N ARG A 412 51.63 26.12 -25.87
CA ARG A 412 52.83 26.73 -26.47
C ARG A 412 52.41 27.66 -27.61
N SER A 413 52.69 28.94 -27.45
CA SER A 413 52.47 29.96 -28.47
C SER A 413 53.28 29.63 -29.72
N ALA A 414 52.58 29.31 -30.81
CA ALA A 414 53.19 29.14 -32.12
C ALA A 414 53.74 30.50 -32.59
N ARG A 415 55.08 30.62 -32.65
CA ARG A 415 55.75 31.72 -33.35
C ARG A 415 55.38 31.64 -34.83
N ARG A 416 54.56 32.58 -35.31
CA ARG A 416 54.38 32.84 -36.74
C ARG A 416 55.68 33.45 -37.29
N ARG A 417 56.18 32.88 -38.39
CA ARG A 417 57.08 33.55 -39.34
C ARG A 417 56.25 34.34 -40.33
#